data_AF-A0A9P6L1B7-F1
#
_entry.id   AF-A0A9P6L1B7-F1
#
_cell.length_a   1.000
_cell.length_b   1.000
_cell.length_c   1.000
_cell.angle_alpha   90.00
_cell.angle_beta   90.00
_cell.angle_gamma   90.00
#
_symmetry.space_group_name_H-M   'P 1'
#
loop_
_entity.id
_entity.type
_entity.pdbx_description
1 polymer ?
#
loop_
_entity_poly.entity_id
_entity_poly.type
_entity_poly.pdbx_seq_one_letter_code
_entity_poly.pdbx_strand_id
1 'polypeptide(L)'
;MTSPVTGTGISVFTDRKWSLGVVYQLINSHLGLSKHLDGVWKSTEQLQATPVEGSPVASITYLGGKQIRIYYLDTNYIVQELCWSEGKGWFLGAIGNSKAKATPGSGLAAVVFGAKEPAGGAAGEHIRVYYQESGTNIVKELANDGSWYTGGLHVSGALGCTSLAAVAYYFQDQTQLRVYYQAQDLNLKEYGYNKTKDWFQGAFNPGKATVQTPLAALAFDKVQLQVYWRDLEGRVVFSRNTGSWGSASVISDIGPGYRFAVLQWENGKYLRIYYQLFNGHLAEYCSDDGGKTWFVGKFKP
;
A
#
# COMPACT_ATOMS: atom_id res chain seq x y z
N MET A 1 -20.49 0.29 16.56
CA MET A 1 -19.29 0.42 15.70
C MET A 1 -19.74 1.02 14.39
N THR A 2 -19.05 2.04 13.90
CA THR A 2 -19.31 2.64 12.59
C THR A 2 -18.81 1.70 11.50
N SER A 3 -19.64 1.44 10.49
CA SER A 3 -19.30 0.52 9.40
C SER A 3 -18.28 1.15 8.44
N PRO A 4 -17.50 0.34 7.69
CA PRO A 4 -16.67 0.82 6.59
C PRO A 4 -17.50 1.39 5.44
N VAL A 5 -16.98 2.40 4.74
CA VAL A 5 -17.54 2.86 3.44
C VAL A 5 -17.35 1.75 2.40
N THR A 6 -18.38 1.45 1.61
CA THR A 6 -18.27 0.47 0.51
C THR A 6 -17.34 1.00 -0.59
N GLY A 7 -16.39 0.19 -1.02
CA GLY A 7 -15.35 0.58 -1.98
C GLY A 7 -14.16 1.33 -1.37
N THR A 8 -14.09 1.46 -0.03
CA THR A 8 -13.00 2.18 0.65
C THR A 8 -11.62 1.64 0.27
N GLY A 9 -10.63 2.54 0.20
CA GLY A 9 -9.23 2.14 0.28
C GLY A 9 -8.99 1.34 1.57
N ILE A 10 -8.14 0.31 1.47
CA ILE A 10 -7.65 -0.47 2.61
C ILE A 10 -6.14 -0.37 2.59
N SER A 11 -5.54 -0.11 3.74
CA SER A 11 -4.09 -0.21 3.91
C SER A 11 -3.75 -0.96 5.19
N VAL A 12 -2.59 -1.61 5.19
CA VAL A 12 -2.12 -2.38 6.34
C VAL A 12 -0.65 -2.11 6.61
N PHE A 13 -0.29 -2.15 7.88
CA PHE A 13 1.09 -2.00 8.34
C PHE A 13 1.35 -2.95 9.52
N THR A 14 2.62 -3.32 9.73
CA THR A 14 3.05 -4.14 10.87
C THR A 14 4.29 -3.54 11.51
N ASP A 15 4.26 -3.39 12.82
CA ASP A 15 5.36 -2.90 13.64
C ASP A 15 6.23 -4.03 14.18
N ARG A 16 5.61 -5.16 14.52
CA ARG A 16 6.28 -6.37 15.00
C ARG A 16 5.49 -7.61 14.63
N LYS A 17 6.13 -8.77 14.81
CA LYS A 17 5.50 -10.07 14.55
C LYS A 17 4.14 -10.16 15.26
N TRP A 18 3.10 -10.58 14.54
CA TRP A 18 1.73 -10.76 15.03
C TRP A 18 0.99 -9.49 15.46
N SER A 19 1.61 -8.32 15.29
CA SER A 19 0.97 -7.03 15.52
C SER A 19 0.83 -6.27 14.21
N LEU A 20 -0.34 -5.71 13.96
CA LEU A 20 -0.65 -4.97 12.74
C LEU A 20 -1.77 -3.96 12.95
N GLY A 21 -1.86 -2.99 12.03
CA GLY A 21 -2.99 -2.10 11.87
C GLY A 21 -3.63 -2.26 10.50
N VAL A 22 -4.96 -2.17 10.45
CA VAL A 22 -5.76 -2.08 9.22
C VAL A 22 -6.45 -0.72 9.22
N VAL A 23 -6.18 0.06 8.19
CA VAL A 23 -6.75 1.41 7.99
C VAL A 23 -7.74 1.39 6.84
N TYR A 24 -8.90 2.00 7.07
CA TYR A 24 -9.98 2.13 6.09
C TYR A 24 -10.85 3.35 6.43
N GLN A 25 -11.73 3.75 5.52
CA GLN A 25 -12.67 4.83 5.75
C GLN A 25 -13.97 4.32 6.39
N LEU A 26 -14.46 5.06 7.38
CA LEU A 26 -15.72 4.84 8.08
C LEU A 26 -16.83 5.69 7.44
N ILE A 27 -18.08 5.21 7.52
CA ILE A 27 -19.27 5.89 6.95
C ILE A 27 -19.53 7.30 7.50
N ASN A 28 -18.88 7.69 8.59
CA ASN A 28 -18.96 9.03 9.16
C ASN A 28 -17.84 9.97 8.65
N SER A 29 -17.25 9.66 7.49
CA SER A 29 -16.21 10.46 6.84
C SER A 29 -14.91 10.63 7.64
N HIS A 30 -14.60 9.65 8.50
CA HIS A 30 -13.33 9.53 9.21
C HIS A 30 -12.54 8.30 8.77
N LEU A 31 -11.25 8.26 9.11
CA LEU A 31 -10.48 7.03 9.02
C LEU A 31 -10.69 6.19 10.28
N GLY A 32 -10.82 4.89 10.11
CA GLY A 32 -10.80 3.89 11.17
C GLY A 32 -9.48 3.12 11.17
N LEU A 33 -9.00 2.75 12.36
CA LEU A 33 -7.84 1.91 12.56
C LEU A 33 -8.20 0.73 13.47
N SER A 34 -8.32 -0.46 12.89
CA SER A 34 -8.43 -1.71 13.64
C SER A 34 -7.03 -2.27 13.90
N LYS A 35 -6.71 -2.56 15.16
CA LYS A 35 -5.40 -3.12 15.55
C LYS A 35 -5.56 -4.57 15.95
N HIS A 36 -4.70 -5.43 15.46
CA HIS A 36 -4.52 -6.77 15.99
C HIS A 36 -3.20 -6.78 16.74
N LEU A 37 -3.25 -6.96 18.05
CA LEU A 37 -2.08 -6.91 18.93
C LEU A 37 -1.90 -8.30 19.54
N ASP A 38 -0.79 -8.95 19.21
CA ASP A 38 -0.36 -10.23 19.77
C ASP A 38 -1.48 -11.31 19.79
N GLY A 39 -2.20 -11.45 18.69
CA GLY A 39 -3.27 -12.46 18.54
C GLY A 39 -4.69 -11.98 18.86
N VAL A 40 -4.87 -10.71 19.24
CA VAL A 40 -6.18 -10.18 19.66
C VAL A 40 -6.52 -8.89 18.92
N TRP A 41 -7.66 -8.90 18.23
CA TRP A 41 -8.27 -7.69 17.67
C TRP A 41 -8.77 -6.76 18.77
N LYS A 42 -8.43 -5.48 18.63
CA LYS A 42 -8.95 -4.37 19.42
C LYS A 42 -10.04 -3.65 18.65
N SER A 43 -10.94 -3.00 19.38
CA SER A 43 -11.97 -2.15 18.80
C SER A 43 -11.36 -1.08 17.91
N THR A 44 -12.00 -0.81 16.77
CA THR A 44 -11.57 0.23 15.85
C THR A 44 -11.48 1.60 16.52
N GLU A 45 -10.30 2.21 16.39
CA GLU A 45 -10.02 3.59 16.77
C GLU A 45 -10.47 4.51 15.63
N GLN A 46 -11.31 5.51 15.91
CA GLN A 46 -11.61 6.57 14.95
C GLN A 46 -10.49 7.61 14.99
N LEU A 47 -9.88 7.85 13.84
CA LEU A 47 -8.79 8.81 13.67
C LEU A 47 -9.32 10.20 13.31
N GLN A 48 -8.65 11.24 13.79
CA GLN A 48 -8.97 12.64 13.49
C GLN A 48 -8.43 13.05 12.11
N ALA A 49 -8.93 12.37 11.06
CA ALA A 49 -8.72 12.72 9.66
C ALA A 49 -10.08 12.87 8.97
N THR A 50 -10.17 13.75 7.96
CA THR A 50 -11.40 14.04 7.21
C THR A 50 -11.19 13.75 5.71
N PRO A 51 -11.05 12.47 5.32
CA PRO A 51 -10.89 12.07 3.93
C PRO A 51 -12.15 12.38 3.10
N VAL A 52 -11.96 12.60 1.79
CA VAL A 52 -13.07 12.53 0.81
C VAL A 52 -13.67 11.12 0.81
N GLU A 53 -14.97 11.00 0.56
CA GLU A 53 -15.63 9.69 0.44
C GLU A 53 -14.97 8.83 -0.64
N GLY A 54 -14.67 7.57 -0.31
CA GLY A 54 -13.96 6.66 -1.19
C GLY A 54 -12.47 6.97 -1.32
N SER A 55 -11.88 7.76 -0.40
CA SER A 55 -10.46 8.09 -0.43
C SER A 55 -9.61 6.82 -0.54
N PRO A 56 -8.59 6.78 -1.42
CA PRO A 56 -7.54 5.80 -1.29
C PRO A 56 -6.85 5.96 0.07
N VAL A 57 -6.26 4.89 0.57
CA VAL A 57 -5.49 4.92 1.81
C VAL A 57 -4.19 4.16 1.58
N ALA A 58 -3.07 4.76 1.98
CA ALA A 58 -1.78 4.09 2.06
C ALA A 58 -1.19 4.30 3.46
N SER A 59 -0.41 3.36 3.95
CA SER A 59 0.20 3.45 5.27
C SER A 59 1.60 2.86 5.27
N ILE A 60 2.46 3.43 6.10
CA ILE A 60 3.81 2.95 6.36
C ILE A 60 4.07 3.00 7.85
N THR A 61 4.99 2.17 8.30
CA THR A 61 5.49 2.18 9.67
C THR A 61 7.00 1.97 9.67
N TYR A 62 7.69 2.59 10.62
CA TYR A 62 9.14 2.53 10.75
C TYR A 62 9.58 2.71 12.20
N LEU A 63 10.89 2.52 12.46
CA LEU A 63 11.48 2.49 13.82
C LEU A 63 10.74 1.52 14.76
N GLY A 64 10.45 0.32 14.27
CA GLY A 64 9.79 -0.73 15.06
C GLY A 64 8.38 -0.37 15.53
N GLY A 65 7.64 0.42 14.75
CA GLY A 65 6.29 0.85 15.10
C GLY A 65 6.19 2.21 15.76
N LYS A 66 7.31 2.83 16.14
CA LYS A 66 7.35 4.13 16.81
C LYS A 66 6.87 5.28 15.93
N GLN A 67 6.77 5.04 14.63
CA GLN A 67 6.30 6.00 13.65
C GLN A 67 5.31 5.32 12.71
N ILE A 68 4.09 5.85 12.62
CA ILE A 68 3.08 5.43 11.64
C ILE A 68 2.71 6.65 10.80
N ARG A 69 2.60 6.47 9.49
CA ARG A 69 2.06 7.50 8.59
C ARG A 69 0.91 6.90 7.79
N ILE A 70 -0.17 7.66 7.69
CA ILE A 70 -1.34 7.30 6.91
C ILE A 70 -1.57 8.42 5.89
N TYR A 71 -1.59 8.05 4.62
CA TYR A 71 -1.85 8.95 3.50
C TYR A 71 -3.25 8.75 2.98
N TYR A 72 -3.92 9.86 2.70
CA TYR A 72 -5.30 9.90 2.22
C TYR A 72 -5.50 11.16 1.36
N LEU A 73 -6.66 11.28 0.72
CA LEU A 73 -7.08 12.47 0.01
C LEU A 73 -8.12 13.22 0.84
N ASP A 74 -7.94 14.53 1.04
CA ASP A 74 -8.98 15.37 1.62
C ASP A 74 -10.12 15.65 0.64
N THR A 75 -11.11 16.41 1.09
CA THR A 75 -12.29 16.82 0.30
C THR A 75 -11.97 17.66 -0.94
N ASN A 76 -10.75 18.20 -1.06
CA ASN A 76 -10.25 18.90 -2.25
C ASN A 76 -9.35 18.02 -3.13
N TYR A 77 -9.26 16.72 -2.82
CA TYR A 77 -8.37 15.75 -3.44
C TYR A 77 -6.89 16.10 -3.28
N ILE A 78 -6.52 16.85 -2.23
CA ILE A 78 -5.13 17.10 -1.88
C ILE A 78 -4.61 15.91 -1.07
N VAL A 79 -3.41 15.45 -1.39
CA VAL A 79 -2.72 14.40 -0.62
C VAL A 79 -2.43 14.93 0.79
N GLN A 80 -2.93 14.23 1.80
CA GLN A 80 -2.75 14.51 3.22
C GLN A 80 -1.98 13.39 3.92
N GLU A 81 -1.46 13.71 5.11
CA GLU A 81 -0.75 12.78 5.97
C GLU A 81 -1.28 12.92 7.39
N LEU A 82 -1.65 11.80 8.00
CA LEU A 82 -1.87 11.68 9.44
C LEU A 82 -0.70 10.89 10.05
N CYS A 83 0.02 11.53 10.96
CA CYS A 83 1.20 10.99 11.61
C CYS A 83 0.87 10.50 13.01
N TRP A 84 1.39 9.34 13.40
CA TRP A 84 1.57 8.95 14.79
C TRP A 84 3.05 8.86 15.11
N SER A 85 3.44 9.42 16.26
CA SER A 85 4.78 9.24 16.81
C SER A 85 4.69 8.84 18.28
N GLU A 86 5.54 7.89 18.69
CA GLU A 86 5.73 7.55 20.11
C GLU A 86 6.02 8.83 20.91
N GLY A 87 5.29 9.02 22.02
CA GLY A 87 5.40 10.20 22.89
C GLY A 87 4.62 11.45 22.42
N LYS A 88 4.25 11.57 21.14
CA LYS A 88 3.45 12.72 20.63
C LYS A 88 1.99 12.35 20.35
N GLY A 89 1.72 11.09 19.99
CA GLY A 89 0.40 10.66 19.55
C GLY A 89 0.12 11.06 18.10
N TRP A 90 -1.17 11.16 17.75
CA TRP A 90 -1.63 11.51 16.40
C TRP A 90 -1.56 13.02 16.13
N PHE A 91 -1.09 13.42 14.95
CA PHE A 91 -1.07 14.80 14.47
C PHE A 91 -1.08 14.86 12.94
N LEU A 92 -1.51 15.99 12.37
CA LEU A 92 -1.43 16.19 10.91
C LEU A 92 0.01 16.41 10.46
N GLY A 93 0.40 15.69 9.41
CA GLY A 93 1.71 15.78 8.76
C GLY A 93 1.82 16.95 7.79
N ALA A 94 3.05 17.21 7.32
CA ALA A 94 3.35 18.38 6.51
C ALA A 94 3.11 18.18 4.99
N ILE A 95 2.76 16.96 4.53
CA ILE A 95 2.62 16.69 3.09
C ILE A 95 1.53 17.56 2.43
N GLY A 96 0.48 17.93 3.18
CA GLY A 96 -0.60 18.78 2.68
C GLY A 96 -0.13 20.16 2.23
N ASN A 97 0.99 20.64 2.75
CA ASN A 97 1.61 21.91 2.32
C ASN A 97 2.13 21.86 0.88
N SER A 98 2.38 20.66 0.33
CA SER A 98 2.74 20.48 -1.09
C SER A 98 1.60 20.86 -2.04
N LYS A 99 0.35 20.88 -1.56
CA LYS A 99 -0.88 21.10 -2.35
C LYS A 99 -0.99 20.16 -3.55
N ALA A 100 -0.35 19.00 -3.47
CA ALA A 100 -0.39 17.97 -4.50
C ALA A 100 -1.82 17.46 -4.67
N LYS A 101 -2.46 17.84 -5.78
CA LYS A 101 -3.84 17.48 -6.09
C LYS A 101 -3.86 16.20 -6.92
N ALA A 102 -4.53 15.18 -6.43
CA ALA A 102 -4.71 13.92 -7.12
C ALA A 102 -5.99 13.93 -7.99
N THR A 103 -6.00 13.09 -9.03
CA THR A 103 -7.22 12.80 -9.79
C THR A 103 -8.24 12.11 -8.86
N PRO A 104 -9.54 12.47 -8.89
CA PRO A 104 -10.57 11.74 -8.17
C PRO A 104 -10.52 10.22 -8.48
N GLY A 105 -10.49 9.39 -7.44
CA GLY A 105 -10.32 7.94 -7.59
C GLY A 105 -8.88 7.47 -7.85
N SER A 106 -7.87 8.35 -7.80
CA SER A 106 -6.45 7.96 -7.81
C SER A 106 -6.16 6.88 -6.77
N GLY A 107 -5.31 5.91 -7.10
CA GLY A 107 -4.65 5.11 -6.08
C GLY A 107 -3.68 5.95 -5.23
N LEU A 108 -3.34 5.47 -4.04
CA LEU A 108 -2.20 5.92 -3.25
C LEU A 108 -1.34 4.71 -2.88
N ALA A 109 -0.02 4.88 -2.95
CA ALA A 109 0.93 3.92 -2.41
C ALA A 109 2.04 4.67 -1.69
N ALA A 110 2.60 4.09 -0.64
CA ALA A 110 3.67 4.72 0.12
C ALA A 110 4.71 3.68 0.54
N VAL A 111 5.96 4.12 0.61
CA VAL A 111 7.10 3.30 1.05
C VAL A 111 8.02 4.12 1.93
N VAL A 112 8.76 3.44 2.80
CA VAL A 112 9.82 4.01 3.62
C VAL A 112 11.08 3.15 3.50
N PHE A 113 12.24 3.79 3.45
CA PHE A 113 13.55 3.16 3.47
C PHE A 113 14.55 4.01 4.27
N GLY A 114 15.75 3.50 4.53
CA GLY A 114 16.77 4.21 5.32
C GLY A 114 16.55 4.17 6.84
N ALA A 115 15.35 3.85 7.31
CA ALA A 115 14.95 3.89 8.73
C ALA A 115 15.53 2.78 9.64
N LYS A 116 16.65 2.13 9.26
CA LYS A 116 17.36 1.23 10.17
C LYS A 116 18.22 2.08 11.09
N GLU A 117 18.04 1.96 12.41
CA GLU A 117 19.03 2.36 13.42
C GLU A 117 20.37 1.67 13.09
N PRO A 118 21.39 2.36 12.56
CA PRO A 118 22.74 1.83 12.51
C PRO A 118 23.24 1.74 13.95
N ALA A 119 24.04 0.71 14.25
CA ALA A 119 24.91 0.72 15.41
C ALA A 119 25.96 1.85 15.24
N GLY A 120 25.59 3.10 15.54
CA GLY A 120 26.54 4.22 15.63
C GLY A 120 26.35 5.43 14.70
N GLY A 121 25.16 5.71 14.14
CA GLY A 121 24.94 6.95 13.38
C GLY A 121 23.46 7.26 13.10
N ALA A 122 23.07 8.50 12.85
CA ALA A 122 21.67 8.87 12.61
C ALA A 122 21.13 8.26 11.30
N ALA A 123 20.12 7.41 11.40
CA ALA A 123 19.33 6.98 10.24
C ALA A 123 18.57 8.18 9.68
N GLY A 124 18.71 8.49 8.39
CA GLY A 124 17.75 9.34 7.69
C GLY A 124 16.64 8.47 7.14
N GLU A 125 15.41 8.65 7.63
CA GLU A 125 14.25 8.05 6.98
C GLU A 125 13.94 8.75 5.65
N HIS A 126 13.67 7.94 4.64
CA HIS A 126 13.28 8.40 3.32
C HIS A 126 11.89 7.86 3.00
N ILE A 127 10.94 8.76 2.79
CA ILE A 127 9.54 8.40 2.50
C ILE A 127 9.23 8.77 1.05
N ARG A 128 8.48 7.91 0.35
CA ARG A 128 7.90 8.21 -0.96
C ARG A 128 6.41 7.92 -0.94
N VAL A 129 5.62 8.82 -1.53
CA VAL A 129 4.18 8.68 -1.72
C VAL A 129 3.87 8.85 -3.19
N TYR A 130 3.14 7.89 -3.76
CA TYR A 130 2.79 7.84 -5.17
C TYR A 130 1.31 8.11 -5.35
N TYR A 131 0.98 8.96 -6.33
CA TYR A 131 -0.38 9.36 -6.66
C TYR A 131 -0.49 9.69 -8.14
N GLN A 132 -1.72 9.71 -8.67
CA GLN A 132 -1.98 10.18 -10.03
C GLN A 132 -2.39 11.64 -10.00
N GLU A 133 -1.65 12.50 -10.71
CA GLU A 133 -1.87 13.94 -10.70
C GLU A 133 -3.23 14.33 -11.30
N SER A 134 -3.90 15.31 -10.68
CA SER A 134 -5.21 15.81 -11.08
C SER A 134 -5.23 16.29 -12.54
N GLY A 135 -6.22 15.82 -13.31
CA GLY A 135 -6.42 16.25 -14.69
C GLY A 135 -5.42 15.65 -15.67
N THR A 136 -4.59 14.71 -15.22
CA THR A 136 -3.64 13.98 -16.07
C THR A 136 -3.75 12.48 -15.83
N ASN A 137 -3.08 11.72 -16.69
CA ASN A 137 -2.88 10.28 -16.51
C ASN A 137 -1.44 9.97 -16.03
N ILE A 138 -0.82 10.91 -15.32
CA ILE A 138 0.59 10.82 -14.91
C ILE A 138 0.67 10.38 -13.45
N VAL A 139 1.42 9.33 -13.16
CA VAL A 139 1.79 8.96 -11.79
C VAL A 139 3.02 9.77 -11.37
N LYS A 140 2.90 10.46 -10.23
CA LYS A 140 3.95 11.29 -9.62
C LYS A 140 4.36 10.75 -8.26
N GLU A 141 5.50 11.24 -7.79
CA GLU A 141 6.06 10.97 -6.46
C GLU A 141 6.11 12.27 -5.65
N LEU A 142 5.70 12.20 -4.38
CA LEU A 142 6.11 13.10 -3.33
C LEU A 142 7.17 12.40 -2.50
N ALA A 143 8.31 13.06 -2.33
CA ALA A 143 9.45 12.55 -1.59
C ALA A 143 9.66 13.35 -0.31
N ASN A 144 10.07 12.66 0.76
CA ASN A 144 10.53 13.28 1.98
C ASN A 144 11.88 12.69 2.37
N ASP A 145 12.91 13.53 2.34
CA ASP A 145 14.27 13.25 2.79
C ASP A 145 14.70 14.27 3.87
N GLY A 146 13.75 14.66 4.73
CA GLY A 146 13.86 15.75 5.72
C GLY A 146 12.86 16.87 5.49
N SER A 147 12.37 17.03 4.25
CA SER A 147 11.24 17.90 3.90
C SER A 147 10.52 17.35 2.67
N TRP A 148 9.24 17.69 2.50
CA TRP A 148 8.45 17.25 1.35
C TRP A 148 8.81 18.04 0.08
N TYR A 149 9.09 17.32 -1.01
CA TYR A 149 9.34 17.87 -2.34
C TYR A 149 8.78 16.94 -3.42
N THR A 150 8.69 17.42 -4.67
CA THR A 150 8.30 16.58 -5.81
C THR A 150 9.45 15.66 -6.19
N GLY A 151 9.21 14.36 -6.14
CA GLY A 151 10.21 13.33 -6.46
C GLY A 151 10.43 13.12 -7.96
N GLY A 152 11.26 12.13 -8.28
CA GLY A 152 11.75 11.87 -9.64
C GLY A 152 10.82 11.02 -10.50
N LEU A 153 9.85 10.32 -9.89
CA LEU A 153 8.95 9.45 -10.66
C LEU A 153 8.06 10.27 -11.60
N HIS A 154 8.04 9.87 -12.88
CA HIS A 154 7.12 10.40 -13.88
C HIS A 154 6.70 9.29 -14.84
N VAL A 155 5.49 8.73 -14.64
CA VAL A 155 4.94 7.69 -15.54
C VAL A 155 3.84 8.30 -16.40
N SER A 156 4.15 8.60 -17.65
CA SER A 156 3.15 8.97 -18.67
C SER A 156 2.56 7.70 -19.30
N GLY A 157 1.23 7.57 -19.34
CA GLY A 157 0.55 6.40 -19.91
C GLY A 157 -0.03 5.40 -18.91
N ALA A 158 -0.13 5.78 -17.62
CA ALA A 158 -0.96 5.05 -16.68
C ALA A 158 -2.46 5.18 -17.04
N LEU A 159 -3.26 4.17 -16.71
CA LEU A 159 -4.71 4.24 -16.81
C LEU A 159 -5.25 5.26 -15.81
N GLY A 160 -6.27 6.03 -16.20
CA GLY A 160 -6.98 6.91 -15.28
C GLY A 160 -7.57 6.16 -14.09
N CYS A 161 -7.36 6.69 -12.89
CA CYS A 161 -7.73 6.10 -11.61
C CYS A 161 -7.11 4.72 -11.36
N THR A 162 -5.90 4.47 -11.89
CA THR A 162 -5.19 3.20 -11.62
C THR A 162 -4.98 3.02 -10.12
N SER A 163 -5.15 1.79 -9.64
CA SER A 163 -4.59 1.41 -8.34
C SER A 163 -3.07 1.55 -8.39
N LEU A 164 -2.45 1.87 -7.26
CA LEU A 164 -1.01 1.93 -7.12
C LEU A 164 -0.60 0.98 -6.00
N ALA A 165 0.48 0.24 -6.21
CA ALA A 165 1.17 -0.49 -5.17
C ALA A 165 2.66 -0.18 -5.26
N ALA A 166 3.33 -0.09 -4.12
CA ALA A 166 4.75 0.20 -4.10
C ALA A 166 5.47 -0.58 -3.01
N VAL A 167 6.73 -0.88 -3.26
CA VAL A 167 7.62 -1.55 -2.30
C VAL A 167 9.00 -0.92 -2.34
N ALA A 168 9.65 -0.89 -1.18
CA ALA A 168 11.06 -0.54 -1.05
C ALA A 168 11.82 -1.74 -0.45
N TYR A 169 13.00 -2.03 -0.99
CA TYR A 169 13.86 -3.10 -0.48
C TYR A 169 15.33 -2.79 -0.78
N TYR A 170 16.24 -3.56 -0.16
CA TYR A 170 17.68 -3.43 -0.38
C TYR A 170 18.18 -4.61 -1.20
N PHE A 171 18.89 -4.31 -2.29
CA PHE A 171 19.61 -5.30 -3.08
C PHE A 171 21.03 -4.81 -3.33
N GLN A 172 22.03 -5.64 -3.01
CA GLN A 172 23.46 -5.29 -3.12
C GLN A 172 23.76 -3.93 -2.46
N ASP A 173 23.24 -3.72 -1.24
CA ASP A 173 23.39 -2.49 -0.44
C ASP A 173 22.85 -1.22 -1.10
N GLN A 174 22.03 -1.35 -2.15
CA GLN A 174 21.35 -0.23 -2.80
C GLN A 174 19.85 -0.30 -2.56
N THR A 175 19.24 0.87 -2.30
CA THR A 175 17.79 1.02 -2.27
C THR A 175 17.21 0.71 -3.65
N GLN A 176 16.19 -0.14 -3.64
CA GLN A 176 15.35 -0.47 -4.77
C GLN A 176 13.93 0.00 -4.46
N LEU A 177 13.32 0.74 -5.36
CA LEU A 177 11.88 1.05 -5.30
C LEU A 177 11.19 0.41 -6.49
N ARG A 178 9.98 -0.10 -6.29
CA ARG A 178 9.12 -0.57 -7.38
C ARG A 178 7.73 0.02 -7.19
N VAL A 179 7.16 0.51 -8.28
CA VAL A 179 5.78 1.03 -8.34
C VAL A 179 5.04 0.24 -9.41
N TYR A 180 3.92 -0.35 -9.03
CA TYR A 180 3.05 -1.14 -9.89
C TYR A 180 1.79 -0.36 -10.20
N TYR A 181 1.42 -0.36 -11.48
CA TYR A 181 0.28 0.38 -12.00
C TYR A 181 -0.35 -0.37 -13.18
N GLN A 182 -1.58 -0.02 -13.53
CA GLN A 182 -2.20 -0.44 -14.77
C GLN A 182 -2.01 0.66 -15.82
N ALA A 183 -1.53 0.28 -17.01
CA ALA A 183 -1.37 1.19 -18.14
C ALA A 183 -2.66 1.33 -18.95
N GLN A 184 -2.72 2.33 -19.84
CA GLN A 184 -3.88 2.58 -20.71
C GLN A 184 -4.25 1.40 -21.63
N ASP A 185 -3.27 0.56 -21.97
CA ASP A 185 -3.45 -0.68 -22.73
C ASP A 185 -4.00 -1.85 -21.88
N LEU A 186 -4.37 -1.58 -20.62
CA LEU A 186 -4.83 -2.48 -19.56
C LEU A 186 -3.79 -3.46 -19.04
N ASN A 187 -2.56 -3.45 -19.55
CA ASN A 187 -1.48 -4.26 -19.00
C ASN A 187 -1.03 -3.71 -17.66
N LEU A 188 -0.69 -4.61 -16.74
CA LEU A 188 -0.03 -4.24 -15.51
C LEU A 188 1.46 -4.05 -15.77
N LYS A 189 2.03 -2.97 -15.24
CA LYS A 189 3.42 -2.58 -15.46
C LYS A 189 4.08 -2.22 -14.14
N GLU A 190 5.40 -2.34 -14.14
CA GLU A 190 6.28 -1.91 -13.05
C GLU A 190 7.14 -0.73 -13.53
N TYR A 191 7.33 0.26 -12.68
CA TYR A 191 8.39 1.24 -12.81
C TYR A 191 9.33 1.06 -11.62
N GLY A 192 10.61 0.84 -11.91
CA GLY A 192 11.62 0.57 -10.91
C GLY A 192 12.58 1.74 -10.75
N TYR A 193 13.12 1.91 -9.55
CA TYR A 193 14.22 2.81 -9.27
C TYR A 193 15.41 2.01 -8.69
N ASN A 194 16.61 2.36 -9.13
CA ASN A 194 17.84 2.11 -8.39
C ASN A 194 18.86 3.21 -8.71
N LYS A 195 19.89 3.35 -7.86
CA LYS A 195 20.89 4.41 -7.99
C LYS A 195 21.65 4.38 -9.33
N THR A 196 21.78 3.21 -9.96
CA THR A 196 22.53 3.05 -11.21
C THR A 196 21.72 3.43 -12.45
N LYS A 197 20.42 3.13 -12.46
CA LYS A 197 19.55 3.33 -13.63
C LYS A 197 18.63 4.55 -13.50
N ASP A 198 18.62 5.19 -12.33
CA ASP A 198 17.52 6.07 -11.93
C ASP A 198 16.18 5.32 -12.06
N TRP A 199 15.10 6.01 -12.39
CA TRP A 199 13.82 5.39 -12.74
C TRP A 199 13.85 4.73 -14.14
N PHE A 200 13.39 3.48 -14.22
CA PHE A 200 13.37 2.67 -15.44
C PHE A 200 12.10 1.80 -15.52
N GLN A 201 11.72 1.41 -16.74
CA GLN A 201 10.64 0.44 -16.95
C GLN A 201 11.05 -0.95 -16.43
N GLY A 202 10.28 -1.46 -15.47
CA GLY A 202 10.50 -2.77 -14.86
C GLY A 202 10.02 -3.93 -15.73
N ALA A 203 10.36 -5.15 -15.30
CA ALA A 203 10.11 -6.37 -16.04
C ALA A 203 8.74 -7.01 -15.72
N PHE A 204 8.03 -6.53 -14.69
CA PHE A 204 6.69 -7.02 -14.38
C PHE A 204 5.72 -6.63 -15.50
N ASN A 205 5.18 -7.64 -16.18
CA ASN A 205 4.11 -7.50 -17.16
C ASN A 205 3.36 -8.83 -17.31
N PRO A 206 2.45 -9.17 -16.37
CA PRO A 206 1.66 -10.39 -16.44
C PRO A 206 0.58 -10.35 -17.53
N GLY A 207 0.48 -9.24 -18.29
CA GLY A 207 -0.57 -9.01 -19.26
C GLY A 207 -1.71 -8.16 -18.73
N LYS A 208 -2.87 -8.27 -19.37
CA LYS A 208 -4.06 -7.46 -19.10
C LYS A 208 -4.78 -7.90 -17.83
N ALA A 209 -5.41 -6.93 -17.18
CA ALA A 209 -6.33 -7.14 -16.07
C ALA A 209 -7.62 -6.33 -16.28
N THR A 210 -8.63 -6.54 -15.42
CA THR A 210 -9.85 -5.70 -15.45
C THR A 210 -9.49 -4.24 -15.25
N VAL A 211 -10.28 -3.33 -15.85
CA VAL A 211 -10.13 -1.88 -15.70
C VAL A 211 -10.07 -1.51 -14.20
N GLN A 212 -9.07 -0.72 -13.83
CA GLN A 212 -8.83 -0.23 -12.47
C GLN A 212 -8.69 -1.36 -11.42
N THR A 213 -8.11 -2.50 -11.83
CA THR A 213 -7.87 -3.62 -10.91
C THR A 213 -7.19 -3.13 -9.62
N PRO A 214 -7.61 -3.60 -8.43
CA PRO A 214 -6.82 -3.40 -7.21
C PRO A 214 -5.42 -4.00 -7.39
N LEU A 215 -4.43 -3.30 -6.86
CA LEU A 215 -3.04 -3.72 -6.82
C LEU A 215 -2.53 -3.66 -5.39
N ALA A 216 -1.78 -4.67 -4.98
CA ALA A 216 -1.03 -4.64 -3.74
C ALA A 216 0.30 -5.38 -3.94
N ALA A 217 1.34 -4.99 -3.22
CA ALA A 217 2.68 -5.54 -3.42
C ALA A 217 3.40 -5.76 -2.09
N LEU A 218 4.25 -6.77 -2.07
CA LEU A 218 5.12 -7.11 -0.97
C LEU A 218 6.55 -7.25 -1.47
N ALA A 219 7.48 -6.79 -0.65
CA ALA A 219 8.88 -7.16 -0.76
C ALA A 219 9.31 -7.85 0.53
N PHE A 220 10.06 -8.94 0.39
CA PHE A 220 10.71 -9.68 1.46
C PHE A 220 12.12 -10.04 1.01
N ASP A 221 12.96 -10.46 1.97
CA ASP A 221 14.41 -10.70 1.87
C ASP A 221 15.09 -10.50 0.49
N LYS A 222 15.99 -9.50 0.44
CA LYS A 222 16.90 -9.08 -0.66
C LYS A 222 16.29 -8.85 -2.06
N VAL A 223 15.43 -9.71 -2.61
CA VAL A 223 14.83 -9.57 -3.97
C VAL A 223 13.46 -10.23 -4.10
N GLN A 224 12.90 -10.86 -3.06
CA GLN A 224 11.64 -11.57 -3.26
C GLN A 224 10.46 -10.60 -3.29
N LEU A 225 9.82 -10.50 -4.46
CA LEU A 225 8.67 -9.61 -4.66
C LEU A 225 7.42 -10.46 -4.89
N GLN A 226 6.28 -9.97 -4.42
CA GLN A 226 4.96 -10.46 -4.81
C GLN A 226 4.07 -9.29 -5.19
N VAL A 227 3.35 -9.44 -6.29
CA VAL A 227 2.34 -8.47 -6.74
C VAL A 227 1.02 -9.20 -6.88
N TYR A 228 -0.01 -8.63 -6.29
CA TYR A 228 -1.36 -9.15 -6.21
C TYR A 228 -2.28 -8.25 -7.02
N TRP A 229 -3.15 -8.86 -7.83
CA TRP A 229 -4.14 -8.15 -8.62
C TRP A 229 -5.41 -8.98 -8.79
N ARG A 230 -6.42 -8.40 -9.43
CA ARG A 230 -7.60 -9.12 -9.90
C ARG A 230 -7.47 -9.37 -11.41
N ASP A 231 -7.51 -10.64 -11.81
CA ASP A 231 -7.43 -11.02 -13.22
C ASP A 231 -8.73 -10.73 -13.99
N LEU A 232 -8.73 -11.03 -15.29
CA LEU A 232 -9.88 -10.81 -16.18
C LEU A 232 -11.11 -11.65 -15.81
N GLU A 233 -10.92 -12.77 -15.10
CA GLU A 233 -12.00 -13.61 -14.58
C GLU A 233 -12.50 -13.13 -13.20
N GLY A 234 -11.94 -12.03 -12.67
CA GLY A 234 -12.34 -11.46 -11.39
C GLY A 234 -11.72 -12.15 -10.18
N ARG A 235 -10.78 -13.07 -10.37
CA ARG A 235 -10.10 -13.82 -9.29
C ARG A 235 -8.94 -13.02 -8.75
N VAL A 236 -8.66 -13.14 -7.45
CA VAL A 236 -7.42 -12.58 -6.89
C VAL A 236 -6.28 -13.53 -7.21
N VAL A 237 -5.26 -12.99 -7.86
CA VAL A 237 -4.06 -13.72 -8.27
C VAL A 237 -2.81 -12.98 -7.82
N PHE A 238 -1.68 -13.67 -7.81
CA PHE A 238 -0.39 -13.03 -7.58
C PHE A 238 0.71 -13.66 -8.44
N SER A 239 1.77 -12.90 -8.69
CA SER A 239 3.01 -13.42 -9.27
C SER A 239 4.17 -13.15 -8.30
N ARG A 240 5.18 -14.02 -8.34
CA ARG A 240 6.40 -13.94 -7.52
C ARG A 240 7.59 -13.59 -8.40
N ASN A 241 8.47 -12.74 -7.88
CA ASN A 241 9.81 -12.55 -8.41
C ASN A 241 10.82 -13.13 -7.43
N THR A 242 11.59 -14.14 -7.86
CA THR A 242 12.72 -14.70 -7.10
C THR A 242 14.02 -14.64 -7.90
N GLY A 243 14.15 -13.63 -8.76
CA GLY A 243 15.20 -13.46 -9.78
C GLY A 243 14.61 -13.16 -11.16
N SER A 244 13.42 -13.69 -11.44
CA SER A 244 12.56 -13.36 -12.57
C SER A 244 11.09 -13.50 -12.17
N TRP A 245 10.19 -12.84 -12.90
CA TRP A 245 8.75 -12.97 -12.67
C TRP A 245 8.25 -14.33 -13.13
N GLY A 246 7.61 -15.07 -12.22
CA GLY A 246 6.91 -16.33 -12.53
C GLY A 246 5.49 -16.11 -13.05
N SER A 247 4.85 -17.20 -13.48
CA SER A 247 3.43 -17.19 -13.84
C SER A 247 2.54 -16.78 -12.65
N ALA A 248 1.37 -16.22 -12.96
CA ALA A 248 0.38 -15.89 -11.95
C ALA A 248 -0.23 -17.16 -11.32
N SER A 249 -0.41 -17.15 -10.01
CA SER A 249 -1.13 -18.16 -9.24
C SER A 249 -2.43 -17.60 -8.72
N VAL A 250 -3.51 -18.40 -8.80
CA VAL A 250 -4.82 -18.05 -8.26
C VAL A 250 -4.85 -18.29 -6.75
N ILE A 251 -5.43 -17.35 -6.02
CA ILE A 251 -5.81 -17.54 -4.61
C ILE A 251 -7.26 -18.02 -4.62
N SER A 252 -7.48 -19.31 -4.34
CA SER A 252 -8.83 -19.88 -4.32
C SER A 252 -9.64 -19.33 -3.14
N ASP A 253 -10.97 -19.33 -3.32
CA ASP A 253 -11.98 -19.11 -2.27
C ASP A 253 -11.99 -17.73 -1.60
N ILE A 254 -11.14 -16.80 -2.03
CA ILE A 254 -11.30 -15.39 -1.70
C ILE A 254 -12.44 -14.80 -2.54
N GLY A 255 -13.49 -14.37 -1.85
CA GLY A 255 -14.69 -13.82 -2.49
C GLY A 255 -14.38 -12.58 -3.32
N PRO A 256 -15.18 -12.31 -4.38
CA PRO A 256 -15.05 -11.07 -5.11
C PRO A 256 -15.36 -9.89 -4.18
N GLY A 257 -14.55 -8.84 -4.28
CA GLY A 257 -14.58 -7.69 -3.36
C GLY A 257 -14.24 -6.37 -4.05
N TYR A 258 -14.03 -5.30 -3.32
CA TYR A 258 -13.68 -4.00 -3.94
C TYR A 258 -12.17 -3.77 -4.00
N ARG A 259 -11.55 -3.63 -2.82
CA ARG A 259 -10.12 -3.36 -2.65
C ARG A 259 -9.52 -4.40 -1.72
N PHE A 260 -8.21 -4.57 -1.80
CA PHE A 260 -7.46 -5.37 -0.86
C PHE A 260 -6.09 -4.77 -0.57
N ALA A 261 -5.54 -5.15 0.58
CA ALA A 261 -4.17 -4.85 0.99
C ALA A 261 -3.52 -6.12 1.51
N VAL A 262 -2.19 -6.18 1.41
CA VAL A 262 -1.42 -7.38 1.75
C VAL A 262 -0.35 -7.06 2.78
N LEU A 263 -0.05 -8.04 3.63
CA LEU A 263 0.96 -7.95 4.69
C LEU A 263 1.73 -9.28 4.77
N GLN A 264 2.96 -9.24 5.26
CA GLN A 264 3.73 -10.44 5.55
C GLN A 264 4.50 -10.41 6.88
N TRP A 265 4.82 -11.59 7.39
CA TRP A 265 5.87 -11.81 8.38
C TRP A 265 6.77 -12.97 7.98
N GLU A 266 7.95 -13.02 8.60
CA GLU A 266 8.95 -14.09 8.43
C GLU A 266 9.28 -14.37 6.96
N ASN A 267 9.65 -13.32 6.23
CA ASN A 267 10.07 -13.40 4.83
C ASN A 267 9.04 -14.11 3.95
N GLY A 268 7.78 -13.71 4.09
CA GLY A 268 6.68 -14.21 3.30
C GLY A 268 6.11 -15.55 3.75
N LYS A 269 6.60 -16.15 4.86
CA LYS A 269 6.00 -17.38 5.40
C LYS A 269 4.56 -17.17 5.85
N TYR A 270 4.29 -16.06 6.54
CA TYR A 270 2.95 -15.67 6.94
C TYR A 270 2.47 -14.53 6.06
N LEU A 271 1.36 -14.73 5.34
CA LEU A 271 0.75 -13.74 4.45
C LEU A 271 -0.66 -13.44 4.94
N ARG A 272 -1.07 -12.18 4.85
CA ARG A 272 -2.45 -11.76 5.12
C ARG A 272 -2.94 -10.90 3.99
N ILE A 273 -4.18 -11.13 3.59
CA ILE A 273 -4.93 -10.30 2.66
C ILE A 273 -6.13 -9.76 3.40
N TYR A 274 -6.21 -8.44 3.48
CA TYR A 274 -7.37 -7.74 4.01
C TYR A 274 -8.16 -7.20 2.83
N TYR A 275 -9.46 -7.48 2.79
CA TYR A 275 -10.28 -7.16 1.64
C TYR A 275 -11.69 -6.80 2.06
N GLN A 276 -12.37 -6.02 1.22
CA GLN A 276 -13.78 -5.68 1.43
C GLN A 276 -14.67 -6.53 0.55
N LEU A 277 -15.60 -7.25 1.17
CA LEU A 277 -16.67 -8.00 0.52
C LEU A 277 -17.70 -7.06 -0.12
N PHE A 278 -18.49 -7.55 -1.07
CA PHE A 278 -19.52 -6.72 -1.74
C PHE A 278 -20.61 -6.19 -0.80
N ASN A 279 -20.82 -6.81 0.36
CA ASN A 279 -21.73 -6.31 1.40
C ASN A 279 -21.10 -5.18 2.26
N GLY A 280 -19.90 -4.70 1.91
CA GLY A 280 -19.19 -3.64 2.63
C GLY A 280 -18.39 -4.12 3.85
N HIS A 281 -18.53 -5.38 4.27
CA HIS A 281 -17.78 -5.93 5.39
C HIS A 281 -16.33 -6.18 5.02
N LEU A 282 -15.43 -5.94 5.97
CA LEU A 282 -14.02 -6.28 5.85
C LEU A 282 -13.79 -7.73 6.32
N ALA A 283 -12.89 -8.41 5.63
CA ALA A 283 -12.49 -9.77 5.92
C ALA A 283 -10.97 -9.93 5.79
N GLU A 284 -10.46 -11.01 6.38
CA GLU A 284 -9.06 -11.42 6.33
C GLU A 284 -8.97 -12.80 5.69
N TYR A 285 -7.97 -12.98 4.82
CA TYR A 285 -7.58 -14.26 4.25
C TYR A 285 -6.10 -14.50 4.55
N CYS A 286 -5.78 -15.68 5.06
CA CYS A 286 -4.49 -15.98 5.67
C CYS A 286 -3.78 -17.12 4.93
N SER A 287 -2.46 -17.05 4.91
CA SER A 287 -1.61 -18.19 4.62
C SER A 287 -0.45 -18.22 5.61
N ASP A 288 -0.12 -19.40 6.13
CA ASP A 288 0.95 -19.60 7.11
C ASP A 288 2.10 -20.48 6.57
N ASP A 289 2.10 -20.75 5.28
CA ASP A 289 3.06 -21.64 4.59
C ASP A 289 3.63 -21.03 3.30
N GLY A 290 3.64 -19.70 3.21
CA GLY A 290 4.17 -18.98 2.06
C GLY A 290 3.22 -18.92 0.88
N GLY A 291 1.90 -18.97 1.11
CA GLY A 291 0.88 -18.90 0.07
C GLY A 291 0.68 -20.21 -0.66
N LYS A 292 0.96 -21.36 -0.04
CA LYS A 292 0.67 -22.68 -0.61
C LYS A 292 -0.74 -23.13 -0.24
N THR A 293 -1.16 -22.88 1.00
CA THR A 293 -2.52 -23.06 1.47
C THR A 293 -3.08 -21.75 2.02
N TRP A 294 -4.39 -21.58 1.86
CA TRP A 294 -5.09 -20.38 2.31
C TRP A 294 -6.32 -20.75 3.15
N PHE A 295 -6.65 -19.89 4.11
CA PHE A 295 -7.81 -20.07 4.99
C PHE A 295 -8.40 -18.73 5.42
N VAL A 296 -9.68 -18.73 5.79
CA VAL A 296 -10.38 -17.55 6.30
C VAL A 296 -9.84 -17.14 7.66
N GLY A 297 -9.42 -15.89 7.78
CA GLY A 297 -8.95 -15.28 9.02
C GLY A 297 -10.08 -14.84 9.95
N LYS A 298 -9.72 -14.27 11.10
CA LYS A 298 -10.69 -13.83 12.13
C LYS A 298 -10.67 -12.31 12.29
N PHE A 299 -10.79 -11.56 11.20
CA PHE A 299 -10.90 -10.11 11.25
C PHE A 299 -12.09 -9.68 12.11
N LYS A 300 -11.82 -8.86 13.12
CA LYS A 300 -12.85 -8.25 13.97
C LYS A 300 -12.52 -6.76 14.10
N PRO A 301 -13.20 -5.88 13.33
CA PRO A 301 -13.07 -4.44 13.52
C PRO A 301 -13.64 -4.00 14.87
#